data_AF-A0A954YSV3-F1
#
_entry.id   AF-A0A954YSV3-F1
#
_cell.length_a   1.000
_cell.length_b   1.000
_cell.length_c   1.000
_cell.angle_alpha   90.00
_cell.angle_beta   90.00
_cell.angle_gamma   90.00
#
_symmetry.space_group_name_H-M   'P 1'
#
loop_
_entity.id
_entity.type
_entity.pdbx_description
1 polymer ?
#
loop_
_entity_poly.entity_id
_entity_poly.type
_entity_poly.pdbx_seq_one_letter_code
_entity_poly.pdbx_strand_id
1 'polypeptide(L)'
;MLLPVVASLLCLATSFLAPDQDGTATAPRSVQWMLPTDENQSVSGALLERWDKRSDDAQSDLEKFDVKLASANWLLSRQIAVPASRVLLGLATKSDLDQIGDALNAAQTRLDAADEFWAKVVKSGELADAHDSERAKNLDGLHIMHDAFKSLWPTDNIESDDRDESMRNAANRLSTLLINDRMDVLAAAQLWQGYLYIERGKLDGALELWPKTLSPLSPPFSVNLYTRLIQCRTAVQKDHVYTAGVALLTNLEQSAIRRMSDAQMAVEAQATVAFVRRQLLANWRKKLSDEGELDRAAWCSQMVEKLDVDHDQGNGTVKMLALEFAAPDFVNLDRAILQLDEPPKRSPSTRIADDDAADMPAKDVTTSGENEDTDAGDDNDSHIENPGG
;
A
#
# COMPACT_ATOMS: atom_id res chain seq x y z
N MET A 1 -28.72 -21.90 24.65
CA MET A 1 -28.95 -20.83 23.65
C MET A 1 -27.95 -19.72 23.98
N LEU A 2 -26.66 -19.97 23.80
CA LEU A 2 -25.84 -19.70 22.60
C LEU A 2 -25.79 -18.20 22.23
N LEU A 3 -24.98 -17.48 23.01
CA LEU A 3 -24.18 -16.32 22.58
C LEU A 3 -22.79 -16.85 22.18
N PRO A 4 -22.21 -16.41 21.05
CA PRO A 4 -20.75 -16.29 21.04
C PRO A 4 -20.17 -15.15 20.18
N VAL A 5 -18.89 -14.87 20.47
CA VAL A 5 -17.85 -14.24 19.63
C VAL A 5 -17.73 -12.71 19.58
N VAL A 6 -17.49 -12.07 20.74
CA VAL A 6 -16.62 -10.87 20.80
C VAL A 6 -15.81 -10.91 22.10
N ALA A 7 -14.84 -11.82 22.21
CA ALA A 7 -13.83 -11.79 23.28
C ALA A 7 -12.69 -12.75 22.97
N SER A 8 -11.72 -12.34 22.14
CA SER A 8 -10.41 -12.98 22.06
C SER A 8 -9.40 -12.05 21.36
N LEU A 9 -8.96 -10.99 22.04
CA LEU A 9 -7.72 -10.27 21.67
C LEU A 9 -7.15 -9.33 22.76
N LEU A 10 -7.49 -9.54 24.03
CA LEU A 10 -6.92 -8.79 25.16
C LEU A 10 -6.66 -9.74 26.32
N CYS A 11 -5.45 -10.29 26.38
CA CYS A 11 -4.68 -10.71 27.56
C CYS A 11 -3.60 -11.73 27.17
N LEU A 12 -2.33 -11.36 27.37
CA LEU A 12 -1.35 -12.09 28.20
C LEU A 12 0.07 -11.56 27.90
N ALA A 13 0.35 -10.36 28.43
CA ALA A 13 1.69 -10.04 28.92
C ALA A 13 1.71 -10.37 30.41
N THR A 14 1.76 -11.65 30.77
CA THR A 14 2.03 -12.08 32.15
C THR A 14 3.30 -12.90 32.13
N SER A 15 4.37 -12.26 32.59
CA SER A 15 5.63 -12.88 32.95
C SER A 15 5.38 -14.03 33.94
N PHE A 16 5.57 -15.27 33.49
CA PHE A 16 5.77 -16.41 34.38
C PHE A 16 7.27 -16.52 34.66
N LEU A 17 7.72 -16.00 35.79
CA LEU A 17 8.99 -16.36 36.40
C LEU A 17 8.65 -17.17 37.66
N ALA A 18 8.89 -18.47 37.61
CA ALA A 18 9.04 -19.24 38.84
C ALA A 18 10.36 -18.80 39.50
N PRO A 19 10.42 -18.55 40.82
CA PRO A 19 11.68 -18.26 41.48
C PRO A 19 12.51 -19.54 41.59
N ASP A 20 13.60 -19.61 40.83
CA ASP A 20 14.68 -20.56 41.07
C ASP A 20 15.55 -20.03 42.21
N GLN A 21 15.78 -20.87 43.24
CA GLN A 21 16.35 -20.43 44.51
C GLN A 21 17.88 -20.34 44.55
N ASP A 22 18.60 -20.58 43.46
CA ASP A 22 20.06 -20.51 43.46
C ASP A 22 20.64 -19.77 42.24
N GLY A 23 21.25 -18.60 42.51
CA GLY A 23 22.39 -18.09 41.74
C GLY A 23 22.13 -17.43 40.39
N THR A 24 21.75 -16.15 40.40
CA THR A 24 22.03 -15.13 39.36
C THR A 24 21.89 -15.57 37.90
N ALA A 25 20.74 -16.11 37.50
CA ALA A 25 20.34 -16.06 36.09
C ALA A 25 19.85 -14.63 35.81
N THR A 26 20.65 -13.80 35.14
CA THR A 26 20.14 -12.59 34.50
C THR A 26 18.98 -12.99 33.60
N ALA A 27 17.78 -12.52 33.91
CA ALA A 27 16.60 -12.76 33.07
C ALA A 27 16.98 -12.45 31.61
N PRO A 28 16.62 -13.32 30.65
CA PRO A 28 16.94 -13.08 29.25
C PRO A 28 16.42 -11.69 28.87
N ARG A 29 17.32 -10.84 28.36
CA ARG A 29 16.96 -9.51 27.88
C ARG A 29 15.90 -9.69 26.81
N SER A 30 14.70 -9.13 27.03
CA SER A 30 13.64 -9.17 26.05
C SER A 30 14.04 -8.30 24.85
N VAL A 31 14.23 -8.93 23.69
CA VAL A 31 14.52 -8.24 22.43
C VAL A 31 13.26 -7.50 21.97
N GLN A 32 13.38 -6.20 21.70
CA GLN A 32 12.30 -5.37 21.21
C GLN A 32 12.30 -5.32 19.68
N TRP A 33 11.29 -5.93 19.07
CA TRP A 33 11.10 -5.91 17.62
C TRP A 33 10.32 -4.66 17.24
N MET A 34 10.91 -3.77 16.43
CA MET A 34 10.36 -2.45 16.12
C MET A 34 10.33 -2.20 14.62
N LEU A 35 9.18 -1.74 14.14
CA LEU A 35 9.12 -0.99 12.89
C LEU A 35 9.65 0.44 13.13
N PRO A 36 10.14 1.14 12.09
CA PRO A 36 10.52 2.54 12.19
C PRO A 36 9.47 3.34 12.96
N THR A 37 9.90 4.14 13.94
CA THR A 37 9.00 5.05 14.65
C THR A 37 8.78 6.28 13.78
N ASP A 38 7.53 6.72 13.64
CA ASP A 38 7.21 7.97 12.96
C ASP A 38 7.74 9.17 13.76
N GLU A 39 9.01 9.52 13.55
CA GLU A 39 9.47 10.90 13.76
C GLU A 39 8.72 11.89 12.84
N ASN A 40 7.97 11.35 11.87
CA ASN A 40 7.23 12.08 10.86
C ASN A 40 5.88 12.67 11.31
N GLN A 41 5.34 12.38 12.51
CA GLN A 41 4.02 12.92 12.88
C GLN A 41 3.95 14.45 12.86
N SER A 42 5.00 15.15 13.28
CA SER A 42 5.09 16.61 13.19
C SER A 42 5.28 17.10 11.74
N VAL A 43 5.93 16.28 10.91
CA VAL A 43 6.16 16.55 9.49
C VAL A 43 4.86 16.43 8.70
N SER A 44 3.97 15.50 9.07
CA SER A 44 2.69 15.28 8.40
C SER A 44 1.77 16.50 8.45
N GLY A 45 1.63 17.14 9.61
CA GLY A 45 0.78 18.34 9.74
C GLY A 45 1.27 19.50 8.87
N ALA A 46 2.56 19.82 8.94
CA ALA A 46 3.14 20.90 8.14
C ALA A 46 3.09 20.61 6.63
N LEU A 47 3.24 19.35 6.21
CA LEU A 47 3.13 18.98 4.80
C LEU A 47 1.69 19.12 4.30
N LEU A 48 0.69 18.72 5.09
CA LEU A 48 -0.73 18.90 4.73
C LEU A 48 -1.11 20.38 4.60
N GLU A 49 -0.63 21.24 5.50
CA GLU A 49 -0.82 22.69 5.38
C GLU A 49 -0.20 23.24 4.09
N ARG A 50 0.96 22.73 3.66
CA ARG A 50 1.60 23.10 2.39
C ARG A 50 0.78 22.63 1.19
N TRP A 51 0.23 21.42 1.22
CA TRP A 51 -0.70 20.92 0.19
C TRP A 51 -1.93 21.82 0.07
N ASP A 52 -2.54 22.18 1.20
CA ASP A 52 -3.73 23.03 1.22
C ASP A 52 -3.43 24.43 0.69
N LYS A 53 -2.32 25.04 1.13
CA LYS A 53 -1.86 26.32 0.59
C LYS A 53 -1.58 26.23 -0.92
N ARG A 54 -0.93 25.17 -1.39
CA ARG A 54 -0.65 24.98 -2.82
C ARG A 54 -1.94 24.87 -3.64
N SER A 55 -2.97 24.23 -3.07
CA SER A 55 -4.29 24.14 -3.70
C SER A 55 -4.98 25.50 -3.75
N ASP A 56 -4.81 26.33 -2.72
CA ASP A 56 -5.41 27.67 -2.69
C ASP A 56 -4.72 28.63 -3.68
N ASP A 57 -3.40 28.51 -3.83
CA ASP A 57 -2.57 29.30 -4.76
C ASP A 57 -2.72 28.86 -6.24
N ALA A 58 -3.28 27.66 -6.48
CA ALA A 58 -3.48 27.10 -7.82
C ALA A 58 -4.48 27.92 -8.65
N GLN A 59 -4.15 28.13 -9.93
CA GLN A 59 -4.88 29.08 -10.79
C GLN A 59 -6.01 28.43 -11.60
N SER A 60 -6.01 27.10 -11.73
CA SER A 60 -7.04 26.35 -12.44
C SER A 60 -7.66 25.26 -11.57
N ASP A 61 -8.89 24.86 -11.89
CA ASP A 61 -9.56 23.74 -11.20
C ASP A 61 -8.82 22.41 -11.45
N LEU A 62 -8.16 22.25 -12.60
CA LEU A 62 -7.34 21.07 -12.89
C LEU A 62 -6.09 21.00 -11.98
N GLU A 63 -5.40 22.12 -11.75
CA GLU A 63 -4.29 22.16 -10.79
C GLU A 63 -4.77 21.84 -9.37
N LYS A 64 -5.93 22.39 -8.96
CA LYS A 64 -6.54 22.08 -7.66
C LYS A 64 -6.88 20.60 -7.51
N PHE A 65 -7.46 20.01 -8.56
CA PHE A 65 -7.70 18.57 -8.64
C PHE A 65 -6.40 17.77 -8.44
N ASP A 66 -5.36 18.05 -9.23
CA ASP A 66 -4.09 17.30 -9.17
C ASP A 66 -3.44 17.40 -7.77
N VAL A 67 -3.51 18.59 -7.13
CA VAL A 67 -2.99 18.82 -5.77
C VAL A 67 -3.78 18.07 -4.71
N LYS A 68 -5.13 18.09 -4.76
CA LYS A 68 -5.97 17.36 -3.80
C LYS A 68 -5.83 15.85 -3.97
N LEU A 69 -5.78 15.36 -5.20
CA LEU A 69 -5.53 13.96 -5.52
C LEU A 69 -4.17 13.49 -4.96
N ALA A 70 -3.10 14.27 -5.18
CA ALA A 70 -1.78 13.96 -4.66
C ALA A 70 -1.72 13.94 -3.13
N SER A 71 -2.37 14.91 -2.49
CA SER A 71 -2.45 14.96 -1.03
C SER A 71 -3.20 13.75 -0.45
N ALA A 72 -4.31 13.34 -1.07
CA ALA A 72 -5.04 12.12 -0.69
C ALA A 72 -4.18 10.87 -0.90
N ASN A 73 -3.51 10.76 -2.05
CA ASN A 73 -2.62 9.62 -2.33
C ASN A 73 -1.49 9.54 -1.31
N TRP A 74 -0.87 10.66 -0.91
CA TRP A 74 0.21 10.67 0.07
C TRP A 74 -0.26 10.15 1.45
N LEU A 75 -1.47 10.55 1.88
CA LEU A 75 -2.07 10.04 3.13
C LEU A 75 -2.28 8.52 3.06
N LEU A 76 -2.90 8.03 1.99
CA LEU A 76 -3.21 6.60 1.81
C LEU A 76 -1.98 5.74 1.51
N SER A 77 -0.96 6.31 0.88
CA SER A 77 0.28 5.62 0.50
C SER A 77 1.28 5.63 1.65
N ARG A 78 1.70 6.82 2.09
CA ARG A 78 2.86 7.00 2.96
C ARG A 78 2.49 7.12 4.44
N GLN A 79 1.50 7.94 4.77
CA GLN A 79 1.16 8.21 6.17
C GLN A 79 0.69 6.95 6.91
N ILE A 80 -0.06 6.08 6.24
CA ILE A 80 -0.56 4.85 6.87
C ILE A 80 0.37 3.64 6.68
N ALA A 81 1.48 3.74 5.92
CA ALA A 81 2.30 2.58 5.57
C ALA A 81 2.85 1.84 6.81
N VAL A 82 3.44 2.58 7.75
CA VAL A 82 3.99 2.03 9.00
C VAL A 82 2.90 1.46 9.92
N PRO A 83 1.82 2.18 10.27
CA PRO A 83 0.79 1.61 11.13
C PRO A 83 0.06 0.44 10.46
N ALA A 84 -0.17 0.48 9.14
CA ALA A 84 -0.73 -0.64 8.40
C ALA A 84 0.19 -1.88 8.45
N SER A 85 1.51 -1.69 8.34
CA SER A 85 2.50 -2.77 8.52
C SER A 85 2.37 -3.41 9.91
N ARG A 86 2.20 -2.61 10.96
CA ARG A 86 1.98 -3.10 12.33
C ARG A 86 0.69 -3.90 12.43
N VAL A 87 -0.41 -3.46 11.79
CA VAL A 87 -1.66 -4.22 11.72
C VAL A 87 -1.42 -5.59 11.09
N LEU A 88 -0.80 -5.62 9.90
CA LEU A 88 -0.55 -6.87 9.18
C LEU A 88 0.32 -7.86 9.98
N LEU A 89 1.24 -7.35 10.81
CA LEU A 89 2.07 -8.16 11.71
C LEU A 89 1.41 -8.53 13.04
N GLY A 90 0.19 -8.04 13.32
CA GLY A 90 -0.48 -8.24 14.61
C GLY A 90 0.19 -7.50 15.77
N LEU A 91 0.82 -6.36 15.47
CA LEU A 91 1.54 -5.48 16.40
C LEU A 91 0.84 -4.12 16.61
N ALA A 92 -0.30 -3.90 15.97
CA ALA A 92 -1.00 -2.62 16.05
C ALA A 92 -1.40 -2.27 17.48
N THR A 93 -1.08 -1.04 17.86
CA THR A 93 -1.55 -0.38 19.08
C THR A 93 -2.77 0.46 18.77
N LYS A 94 -3.45 0.94 19.81
CA LYS A 94 -4.55 1.91 19.64
C LYS A 94 -4.08 3.17 18.87
N SER A 95 -2.88 3.66 19.18
CA SER A 95 -2.31 4.82 18.48
C SER A 95 -2.12 4.58 16.98
N ASP A 96 -1.75 3.36 16.57
CA ASP A 96 -1.63 3.03 15.15
C ASP A 96 -3.00 3.05 14.44
N LEU A 97 -4.04 2.55 15.11
CA LEU A 97 -5.42 2.58 14.59
C LEU A 97 -6.00 3.99 14.52
N ASP A 98 -5.75 4.81 15.55
CA ASP A 98 -6.17 6.21 15.58
C ASP A 98 -5.49 6.99 14.42
N GLN A 99 -4.19 6.77 14.19
CA GLN A 99 -3.45 7.38 13.07
C GLN A 99 -3.99 6.96 11.70
N ILE A 100 -4.34 5.68 11.53
CA ILE A 100 -4.99 5.21 10.30
C ILE A 100 -6.33 5.93 10.12
N GLY A 101 -7.17 5.97 11.17
CA GLY A 101 -8.47 6.64 11.13
C GLY A 101 -8.39 8.12 10.74
N ASP A 102 -7.47 8.85 11.37
CA ASP A 102 -7.24 10.28 11.07
C ASP A 102 -6.79 10.49 9.62
N ALA A 103 -5.85 9.67 9.14
CA ALA A 103 -5.38 9.73 7.76
C ALA A 103 -6.49 9.40 6.75
N LEU A 104 -7.35 8.42 7.03
CA LEU A 104 -8.48 8.06 6.17
C LEU A 104 -9.54 9.17 6.11
N ASN A 105 -9.85 9.82 7.22
CA ASN A 105 -10.77 10.95 7.25
C ASN A 105 -10.22 12.16 6.49
N ALA A 106 -8.93 12.45 6.68
CA ALA A 106 -8.23 13.51 5.95
C ALA A 106 -8.14 13.21 4.45
N ALA A 107 -7.95 11.95 4.06
CA ALA A 107 -7.92 11.52 2.67
C ALA A 107 -9.32 11.63 2.02
N GLN A 108 -10.39 11.21 2.70
CA GLN A 108 -11.76 11.35 2.21
C GLN A 108 -12.07 12.80 1.85
N THR A 109 -11.78 13.73 2.79
CA THR A 109 -12.04 15.17 2.58
C THR A 109 -11.34 15.69 1.31
N ARG A 110 -10.16 15.17 0.99
CA ARG A 110 -9.38 15.55 -0.19
C ARG A 110 -9.89 14.88 -1.47
N LEU A 111 -10.33 13.63 -1.38
CA LEU A 111 -10.96 12.92 -2.50
C LEU A 111 -12.29 13.58 -2.88
N ASP A 112 -13.12 13.97 -1.90
CA ASP A 112 -14.38 14.69 -2.14
C ASP A 112 -14.12 16.03 -2.84
N ALA A 113 -13.12 16.78 -2.38
CA ALA A 113 -12.71 18.03 -3.03
C ALA A 113 -12.16 17.78 -4.45
N ALA A 114 -11.40 16.71 -4.66
CA ALA A 114 -10.92 16.32 -5.98
C ALA A 114 -12.10 15.98 -6.92
N ASP A 115 -13.10 15.24 -6.46
CA ASP A 115 -14.31 14.96 -7.24
C ASP A 115 -15.03 16.24 -7.66
N GLU A 116 -15.17 17.22 -6.74
CA GLU A 116 -15.78 18.51 -7.04
C GLU A 116 -15.01 19.29 -8.12
N PHE A 117 -13.68 19.36 -8.02
CA PHE A 117 -12.85 20.03 -9.03
C PHE A 117 -12.86 19.29 -10.36
N TRP A 118 -12.77 17.96 -10.34
CA TRP A 118 -12.87 17.13 -11.54
C TRP A 118 -14.20 17.35 -12.27
N ALA A 119 -15.31 17.39 -11.52
CA ALA A 119 -16.63 17.65 -12.10
C ALA A 119 -16.73 19.03 -12.76
N LYS A 120 -16.00 20.04 -12.28
CA LYS A 120 -15.92 21.37 -12.92
C LYS A 120 -15.10 21.33 -14.21
N VAL A 121 -13.94 20.67 -14.19
CA VAL A 121 -13.08 20.48 -15.38
C VAL A 121 -13.82 19.73 -16.49
N VAL A 122 -14.55 18.67 -16.14
CA VAL A 122 -15.35 17.91 -17.11
C VAL A 122 -16.45 18.79 -17.73
N LYS A 123 -17.07 19.68 -16.94
CA LYS A 123 -18.14 20.59 -17.41
C LYS A 123 -17.61 21.76 -18.23
N SER A 124 -16.40 22.24 -17.98
CA SER A 124 -15.79 23.35 -18.74
C SER A 124 -15.40 22.92 -20.16
N GLY A 125 -15.33 21.61 -20.43
CA GLY A 125 -14.93 21.08 -21.73
C GLY A 125 -13.44 21.24 -22.00
N GLU A 126 -12.64 21.51 -20.96
CA GLU A 126 -11.18 21.67 -21.01
C GLU A 126 -10.43 20.33 -21.12
N LEU A 127 -11.15 19.23 -21.32
CA LEU A 127 -10.58 17.89 -21.45
C LEU A 127 -9.91 17.71 -22.81
N ALA A 128 -8.66 17.24 -22.81
CA ALA A 128 -7.75 17.24 -23.96
C ALA A 128 -7.03 15.89 -24.13
N ASP A 129 -7.76 14.78 -24.20
CA ASP A 129 -7.28 13.41 -24.51
C ASP A 129 -6.86 12.52 -23.32
N ALA A 130 -6.04 11.50 -23.61
CA ALA A 130 -5.75 10.31 -22.80
C ALA A 130 -5.28 10.60 -21.36
N HIS A 131 -4.65 11.75 -21.10
CA HIS A 131 -4.26 12.17 -19.75
C HIS A 131 -5.45 12.34 -18.81
N ASP A 132 -6.60 12.74 -19.32
CA ASP A 132 -7.81 12.91 -18.51
C ASP A 132 -8.47 11.57 -18.18
N SER A 133 -8.35 10.59 -19.08
CA SER A 133 -8.71 9.20 -18.80
C SER A 133 -7.84 8.61 -17.69
N GLU A 134 -6.54 8.89 -17.70
CA GLU A 134 -5.61 8.44 -16.65
C GLU A 134 -5.92 9.09 -15.29
N ARG A 135 -6.20 10.40 -15.25
CA ARG A 135 -6.63 11.11 -14.04
C ARG A 135 -7.89 10.52 -13.42
N ALA A 136 -8.92 10.27 -14.25
CA ALA A 136 -10.15 9.64 -13.78
C ALA A 136 -9.91 8.24 -13.20
N LYS A 137 -9.05 7.44 -13.86
CA LYS A 137 -8.65 6.12 -13.34
C LYS A 137 -7.87 6.21 -12.02
N ASN A 138 -7.00 7.19 -11.89
CA ASN A 138 -6.23 7.43 -10.66
C ASN A 138 -7.13 7.84 -9.49
N LEU A 139 -8.13 8.71 -9.76
CA LEU A 139 -9.14 9.10 -8.78
C LEU A 139 -9.98 7.90 -8.33
N ASP A 140 -10.52 7.11 -9.25
CA ASP A 140 -11.28 5.90 -8.92
C ASP A 140 -10.41 4.87 -8.16
N GLY A 141 -9.16 4.67 -8.60
CA GLY A 141 -8.21 3.79 -7.92
C GLY A 141 -7.97 4.18 -6.47
N LEU A 142 -7.85 5.47 -6.16
CA LEU A 142 -7.70 5.95 -4.79
C LEU A 142 -8.98 5.80 -3.97
N HIS A 143 -10.15 6.04 -4.56
CA HIS A 143 -11.44 5.76 -3.90
C HIS A 143 -11.59 4.27 -3.56
N ILE A 144 -11.19 3.37 -4.46
CA ILE A 144 -11.20 1.92 -4.21
C ILE A 144 -10.28 1.55 -3.04
N MET A 145 -9.07 2.11 -3.00
CA MET A 145 -8.12 1.88 -1.91
C MET A 145 -8.61 2.46 -0.58
N HIS A 146 -9.19 3.66 -0.60
CA HIS A 146 -9.77 4.31 0.57
C HIS A 146 -10.89 3.46 1.18
N ASP A 147 -11.84 3.02 0.36
CA ASP A 147 -12.95 2.15 0.79
C ASP A 147 -12.46 0.86 1.43
N ALA A 148 -11.43 0.24 0.83
CA ALA A 148 -10.80 -0.95 1.40
C ALA A 148 -10.27 -0.69 2.81
N PHE A 149 -9.51 0.38 3.01
CA PHE A 149 -8.97 0.72 4.32
C PHE A 149 -10.07 1.11 5.32
N LYS A 150 -11.07 1.90 4.90
CA LYS A 150 -12.19 2.29 5.75
C LYS A 150 -13.01 1.08 6.20
N SER A 151 -13.19 0.07 5.35
CA SER A 151 -13.89 -1.16 5.72
C SER A 151 -13.10 -2.04 6.71
N LEU A 152 -11.76 -2.03 6.62
CA LEU A 152 -10.87 -2.72 7.56
C LEU A 152 -10.87 -2.05 8.94
N TRP A 153 -10.77 -0.72 8.94
CA TRP A 153 -10.61 0.11 10.13
C TRP A 153 -11.74 1.15 10.23
N PRO A 154 -12.96 0.70 10.57
CA PRO A 154 -14.07 1.63 10.72
C PRO A 154 -13.81 2.58 11.89
N THR A 155 -13.99 3.88 11.64
CA THR A 155 -13.89 4.93 12.65
C THR A 155 -15.15 5.01 13.52
N ASP A 156 -16.27 4.53 12.99
CA ASP A 156 -17.57 4.53 13.65
C ASP A 156 -17.90 3.15 14.23
N ASN A 157 -18.81 3.12 15.19
CA ASN A 157 -19.33 1.88 15.74
C ASN A 157 -20.33 1.25 14.76
N ILE A 158 -19.81 0.53 13.77
CA ILE A 158 -20.61 -0.15 12.73
C ILE A 158 -21.06 -1.51 13.24
N GLU A 159 -22.31 -1.87 12.96
CA GLU A 159 -22.84 -3.22 13.25
C GLU A 159 -22.07 -4.31 12.49
N SER A 160 -22.02 -5.52 13.04
CA SER A 160 -21.21 -6.60 12.45
C SER A 160 -21.62 -6.97 11.03
N ASP A 161 -22.93 -6.97 10.72
CA ASP A 161 -23.45 -7.35 9.41
C ASP A 161 -23.13 -6.27 8.36
N ASP A 162 -23.28 -5.00 8.73
CA ASP A 162 -22.90 -3.86 7.88
C ASP A 162 -21.38 -3.84 7.60
N ARG A 163 -20.57 -4.25 8.59
CA ARG A 163 -19.12 -4.38 8.42
C ARG A 163 -18.76 -5.47 7.41
N ASP A 164 -19.38 -6.66 7.49
CA ASP A 164 -19.11 -7.74 6.53
C ASP A 164 -19.49 -7.33 5.09
N GLU A 165 -20.65 -6.69 4.93
CA GLU A 165 -21.11 -6.21 3.62
C GLU A 165 -20.19 -5.10 3.07
N SER A 166 -19.75 -4.16 3.91
CA SER A 166 -18.78 -3.14 3.54
C SER A 166 -17.46 -3.76 3.07
N MET A 167 -16.91 -4.71 3.83
CA MET A 167 -15.68 -5.43 3.44
C MET A 167 -15.87 -6.25 2.16
N ARG A 168 -17.05 -6.86 1.95
CA ARG A 168 -17.38 -7.56 0.71
C ARG A 168 -17.36 -6.63 -0.49
N ASN A 169 -18.00 -5.46 -0.35
CA ASN A 169 -18.08 -4.48 -1.43
C ASN A 169 -16.71 -3.89 -1.75
N ALA A 170 -15.91 -3.58 -0.73
CA ALA A 170 -14.54 -3.13 -0.93
C ALA A 170 -13.66 -4.20 -1.61
N ALA A 171 -13.76 -5.47 -1.20
CA ALA A 171 -13.04 -6.58 -1.83
C ALA A 171 -13.47 -6.77 -3.30
N ASN A 172 -14.75 -6.58 -3.62
CA ASN A 172 -15.23 -6.61 -5.00
C ASN A 172 -14.68 -5.42 -5.81
N ARG A 173 -14.65 -4.22 -5.25
CA ARG A 173 -14.05 -3.04 -5.92
C ARG A 173 -12.55 -3.23 -6.17
N LEU A 174 -11.79 -3.76 -5.21
CA LEU A 174 -10.36 -4.05 -5.40
C LEU A 174 -10.10 -5.03 -6.56
N SER A 175 -11.05 -5.91 -6.89
CA SER A 175 -10.90 -6.84 -8.01
C SER A 175 -10.72 -6.15 -9.36
N THR A 176 -11.21 -4.92 -9.52
CA THR A 176 -11.02 -4.14 -10.77
C THR A 176 -9.57 -3.71 -10.93
N LEU A 177 -8.84 -3.49 -9.83
CA LEU A 177 -7.43 -3.11 -9.83
C LEU A 177 -6.50 -4.28 -10.12
N LEU A 178 -6.98 -5.53 -10.04
CA LEU A 178 -6.18 -6.71 -10.39
C LEU A 178 -5.89 -6.84 -11.89
N ILE A 179 -6.65 -6.13 -12.73
CA ILE A 179 -6.49 -6.12 -14.19
C ILE A 179 -5.53 -4.99 -14.63
N ASN A 180 -4.99 -4.22 -13.67
CA ASN A 180 -4.10 -3.11 -13.98
C ASN A 180 -2.72 -3.61 -14.44
N ASP A 181 -2.17 -3.00 -15.50
CA ASP A 181 -0.85 -3.33 -16.03
C ASP A 181 0.30 -2.91 -15.09
N ARG A 182 0.03 -2.01 -14.14
CA ARG A 182 0.98 -1.57 -13.14
C ARG A 182 1.12 -2.61 -12.02
N MET A 183 2.30 -3.20 -11.92
CA MET A 183 2.62 -4.25 -10.94
C MET A 183 2.44 -3.82 -9.48
N ASP A 184 2.68 -2.55 -9.15
CA ASP A 184 2.48 -2.01 -7.81
C ASP A 184 1.01 -1.93 -7.41
N VAL A 185 0.15 -1.51 -8.34
CA VAL A 185 -1.31 -1.47 -8.16
C VAL A 185 -1.86 -2.88 -7.98
N LEU A 186 -1.47 -3.81 -8.85
CA LEU A 186 -1.87 -5.21 -8.75
C LEU A 186 -1.44 -5.84 -7.42
N ALA A 187 -0.18 -5.65 -7.01
CA ALA A 187 0.34 -6.21 -5.76
C ALA A 187 -0.38 -5.66 -4.53
N ALA A 188 -0.63 -4.35 -4.48
CA ALA A 188 -1.38 -3.73 -3.39
C ALA A 188 -2.83 -4.23 -3.34
N ALA A 189 -3.50 -4.31 -4.50
CA ALA A 189 -4.86 -4.82 -4.58
C ALA A 189 -4.95 -6.28 -4.09
N GLN A 190 -4.00 -7.14 -4.50
CA GLN A 190 -3.91 -8.52 -4.02
C GLN A 190 -3.71 -8.61 -2.51
N LEU A 191 -2.77 -7.83 -1.95
CA LEU A 191 -2.51 -7.80 -0.51
C LEU A 191 -3.79 -7.48 0.26
N TRP A 192 -4.42 -6.36 -0.07
CA TRP A 192 -5.54 -5.84 0.70
C TRP A 192 -6.84 -6.60 0.49
N GLN A 193 -7.11 -7.08 -0.72
CA GLN A 193 -8.28 -7.93 -0.98
C GLN A 193 -8.15 -9.28 -0.26
N GLY A 194 -6.96 -9.89 -0.27
CA GLY A 194 -6.74 -11.13 0.48
C GLY A 194 -6.81 -10.91 1.99
N TYR A 195 -6.35 -9.76 2.48
CA TYR A 195 -6.50 -9.39 3.89
C TYR A 195 -7.97 -9.19 4.29
N LEU A 196 -8.78 -8.53 3.46
CA LEU A 196 -10.23 -8.45 3.64
C LEU A 196 -10.89 -9.83 3.70
N TYR A 197 -10.49 -10.77 2.84
CA TYR A 197 -10.99 -12.14 2.90
C TYR A 197 -10.63 -12.85 4.21
N ILE A 198 -9.44 -12.62 4.76
CA ILE A 198 -9.07 -13.18 6.08
C ILE A 198 -9.94 -12.63 7.19
N GLU A 199 -10.13 -11.31 7.24
CA GLU A 199 -10.96 -10.65 8.27
C GLU A 199 -12.42 -11.13 8.22
N ARG A 200 -12.89 -11.54 7.03
CA ARG A 200 -14.20 -12.16 6.81
C ARG A 200 -14.24 -13.69 7.01
N GLY A 201 -13.14 -14.30 7.44
CA GLY A 201 -13.02 -15.76 7.62
C GLY A 201 -13.01 -16.57 6.33
N LYS A 202 -12.79 -15.95 5.16
CA LYS A 202 -12.73 -16.59 3.83
C LYS A 202 -11.29 -16.97 3.47
N LEU A 203 -10.68 -17.85 4.27
CA LEU A 203 -9.26 -18.21 4.14
C LEU A 203 -8.93 -18.84 2.78
N ASP A 204 -9.82 -19.65 2.22
CA ASP A 204 -9.63 -20.27 0.89
C ASP A 204 -9.50 -19.22 -0.21
N GLY A 205 -10.44 -18.28 -0.26
CA GLY A 205 -10.42 -17.20 -1.24
C GLY A 205 -9.17 -16.32 -1.12
N ALA A 206 -8.68 -16.07 0.09
CA ALA A 206 -7.42 -15.35 0.30
C ALA A 206 -6.22 -16.12 -0.26
N LEU A 207 -6.14 -17.44 -0.01
CA LEU A 207 -5.04 -18.29 -0.48
C LEU A 207 -5.05 -18.49 -2.00
N GLU A 208 -6.22 -18.56 -2.63
CA GLU A 208 -6.39 -18.67 -4.09
C GLU A 208 -6.02 -17.37 -4.82
N LEU A 209 -6.25 -16.22 -4.20
CA LEU A 209 -5.92 -14.92 -4.78
C LEU A 209 -4.40 -14.71 -4.91
N TRP A 210 -3.63 -15.18 -3.93
CA TRP A 210 -2.21 -14.85 -3.86
C TRP A 210 -1.35 -15.77 -4.72
N PRO A 211 -0.25 -15.24 -5.30
CA PRO A 211 0.68 -16.08 -6.04
C PRO A 211 1.29 -17.16 -5.12
N LYS A 212 1.89 -18.20 -5.69
CA LYS A 212 2.49 -19.28 -4.90
C LYS A 212 3.59 -18.75 -3.96
N THR A 213 3.64 -19.26 -2.74
CA THR A 213 4.56 -18.76 -1.70
C THR A 213 6.03 -18.80 -2.11
N LEU A 214 6.44 -19.83 -2.87
CA LEU A 214 7.82 -20.01 -3.31
C LEU A 214 8.15 -19.32 -4.65
N SER A 215 7.18 -18.67 -5.29
CA SER A 215 7.45 -17.88 -6.49
C SER A 215 8.44 -16.75 -6.17
N PRO A 216 9.29 -16.33 -7.14
CA PRO A 216 10.18 -15.20 -6.94
C PRO A 216 9.46 -13.95 -6.44
N LEU A 217 10.07 -13.25 -5.48
CA LEU A 217 9.60 -11.92 -5.07
C LEU A 217 9.91 -10.94 -6.21
N SER A 218 8.87 -10.26 -6.69
CA SER A 218 8.98 -9.17 -7.66
C SER A 218 8.76 -7.81 -6.97
N PRO A 219 9.22 -6.70 -7.56
CA PRO A 219 8.76 -5.38 -7.16
C PRO A 219 7.22 -5.26 -7.25
N PRO A 220 6.58 -4.47 -6.36
CA PRO A 220 7.14 -3.84 -5.15
C PRO A 220 7.49 -4.87 -4.07
N PHE A 221 8.74 -4.85 -3.59
CA PHE A 221 9.28 -5.94 -2.76
C PHE A 221 8.61 -6.03 -1.39
N SER A 222 8.36 -4.90 -0.72
CA SER A 222 7.77 -4.86 0.61
C SER A 222 6.34 -5.43 0.59
N VAL A 223 5.47 -4.93 -0.29
CA VAL A 223 4.08 -5.43 -0.45
C VAL A 223 4.03 -6.92 -0.76
N ASN A 224 4.87 -7.40 -1.68
CA ASN A 224 4.92 -8.81 -2.03
C ASN A 224 5.48 -9.68 -0.89
N LEU A 225 6.45 -9.19 -0.11
CA LEU A 225 6.92 -9.87 1.08
C LEU A 225 5.79 -10.01 2.11
N TYR A 226 5.09 -8.92 2.43
CA TYR A 226 3.96 -8.93 3.37
C TYR A 226 2.86 -9.89 2.93
N THR A 227 2.53 -9.90 1.63
CA THR A 227 1.59 -10.86 1.04
C THR A 227 2.01 -12.30 1.34
N ARG A 228 3.29 -12.64 1.19
CA ARG A 228 3.83 -13.98 1.48
C ARG A 228 3.80 -14.33 2.96
N LEU A 229 4.12 -13.36 3.82
CA LEU A 229 4.07 -13.54 5.28
C LEU A 229 2.66 -13.85 5.75
N ILE A 230 1.67 -13.11 5.24
CA ILE A 230 0.26 -13.32 5.57
C ILE A 230 -0.22 -14.65 4.98
N GLN A 231 0.12 -14.97 3.73
CA GLN A 231 -0.20 -16.26 3.12
C GLN A 231 0.30 -17.44 3.97
N CYS A 232 1.54 -17.40 4.48
CA CYS A 232 2.06 -18.41 5.40
C CYS A 232 1.24 -18.53 6.68
N ARG A 233 0.86 -17.40 7.30
CA ARG A 233 0.02 -17.39 8.51
C ARG A 233 -1.36 -17.97 8.23
N THR A 234 -1.98 -17.59 7.12
CA THR A 234 -3.31 -18.03 6.70
C THR A 234 -3.34 -19.53 6.41
N ALA A 235 -2.33 -20.07 5.73
CA ALA A 235 -2.22 -21.51 5.48
C ALA A 235 -2.10 -22.29 6.80
N VAL A 236 -1.30 -21.81 7.76
CA VAL A 236 -1.18 -22.42 9.09
C VAL A 236 -2.48 -22.31 9.88
N GLN A 237 -3.19 -21.18 9.80
CA GLN A 237 -4.47 -20.98 10.46
C GLN A 237 -5.53 -21.93 9.93
N LYS A 238 -5.58 -22.14 8.61
CA LYS A 238 -6.56 -23.00 7.94
C LYS A 238 -6.32 -24.48 8.25
N ASP A 239 -5.11 -24.98 7.99
CA ASP A 239 -4.84 -26.42 7.99
C ASP A 239 -4.11 -26.90 9.26
N HIS A 240 -3.75 -25.98 10.16
CA HIS A 240 -2.98 -26.25 11.38
C HIS A 240 -1.61 -26.92 11.16
N VAL A 241 -1.02 -26.75 9.98
CA VAL A 241 0.27 -27.36 9.59
C VAL A 241 1.43 -26.38 9.86
N TYR A 242 1.79 -26.23 11.13
CA TYR A 242 2.86 -25.31 11.58
C TYR A 242 4.24 -25.62 10.98
N THR A 243 4.59 -26.90 10.80
CA THR A 243 5.86 -27.33 10.20
C THR A 243 6.07 -26.73 8.81
N ALA A 244 5.04 -26.82 7.97
CA ALA A 244 5.08 -26.29 6.61
C ALA A 244 5.23 -24.76 6.62
N GLY A 245 4.47 -24.06 7.47
CA GLY A 245 4.60 -22.61 7.63
C GLY A 245 6.00 -22.18 8.05
N VAL A 246 6.59 -22.83 9.06
CA VAL A 246 7.96 -22.54 9.53
C VAL A 246 9.00 -22.82 8.44
N ALA A 247 8.85 -23.91 7.69
CA ALA A 247 9.74 -24.24 6.59
C ALA A 247 9.65 -23.22 5.44
N LEU A 248 8.43 -22.81 5.06
CA LEU A 248 8.21 -21.79 4.03
C LEU A 248 8.83 -20.44 4.42
N LEU A 249 8.63 -19.99 5.67
CA LEU A 249 9.24 -18.75 6.16
C LEU A 249 10.77 -18.82 6.19
N THR A 250 11.34 -19.98 6.55
CA THR A 250 12.80 -20.17 6.51
C THR A 250 13.36 -20.08 5.09
N ASN A 251 12.66 -20.62 4.10
CA ASN A 251 13.04 -20.46 2.69
C ASN A 251 12.87 -19.00 2.22
N LEU A 252 11.78 -18.34 2.64
CA LEU A 252 11.51 -16.95 2.29
C LEU A 252 12.60 -16.01 2.82
N GLU A 253 13.01 -16.17 4.08
CA GLU A 253 14.10 -15.43 4.74
C GLU A 253 15.42 -15.55 3.96
N GLN A 254 15.81 -16.78 3.58
CA GLN A 254 17.02 -16.99 2.77
C GLN A 254 16.92 -16.37 1.38
N SER A 255 15.73 -16.37 0.79
CA SER A 255 15.50 -15.82 -0.54
C SER A 255 15.46 -14.28 -0.56
N ALA A 256 15.00 -13.64 0.54
CA ALA A 256 14.89 -12.19 0.64
C ALA A 256 16.26 -11.52 0.50
N ILE A 257 17.28 -12.06 1.20
CA ILE A 257 18.68 -11.58 1.15
C ILE A 257 19.21 -11.50 -0.27
N ARG A 258 18.95 -12.53 -1.07
CA ARG A 258 19.55 -12.68 -2.40
C ARG A 258 18.92 -11.78 -3.45
N ARG A 259 17.75 -11.20 -3.16
CA ARG A 259 16.90 -10.54 -4.15
C ARG A 259 16.76 -9.04 -3.95
N MET A 260 17.10 -8.53 -2.76
CA MET A 260 17.08 -7.10 -2.49
C MET A 260 18.44 -6.49 -2.82
N SER A 261 18.44 -5.39 -3.57
CA SER A 261 19.65 -4.65 -3.94
C SER A 261 20.21 -3.83 -2.79
N ASP A 262 19.33 -3.38 -1.89
CA ASP A 262 19.70 -2.64 -0.69
C ASP A 262 19.97 -3.61 0.46
N ALA A 263 21.20 -3.59 0.98
CA ALA A 263 21.64 -4.44 2.08
C ALA A 263 20.88 -4.15 3.38
N GLN A 264 20.50 -2.90 3.65
CA GLN A 264 19.75 -2.54 4.84
C GLN A 264 18.32 -3.08 4.75
N MET A 265 17.67 -2.88 3.60
CA MET A 265 16.34 -3.43 3.34
C MET A 265 16.32 -4.96 3.44
N ALA A 266 17.38 -5.63 2.96
CA ALA A 266 17.54 -7.07 3.08
C ALA A 266 17.56 -7.54 4.54
N VAL A 267 18.35 -6.86 5.39
CA VAL A 267 18.43 -7.17 6.84
C VAL A 267 17.08 -6.96 7.52
N GLU A 268 16.40 -5.86 7.23
CA GLU A 268 15.08 -5.55 7.80
C GLU A 268 14.00 -6.55 7.32
N ALA A 269 14.08 -6.99 6.05
CA ALA A 269 13.20 -8.01 5.50
C ALA A 269 13.39 -9.35 6.22
N GLN A 270 14.64 -9.78 6.43
CA GLN A 270 14.95 -10.99 7.20
C GLN A 270 14.38 -10.92 8.60
N ALA A 271 14.59 -9.79 9.29
CA ALA A 271 14.04 -9.58 10.62
C ALA A 271 12.50 -9.68 10.64
N THR A 272 11.84 -9.13 9.63
CA THR A 272 10.38 -9.22 9.50
C THR A 272 9.92 -10.67 9.31
N VAL A 273 10.61 -11.46 8.48
CA VAL A 273 10.30 -12.89 8.28
C VAL A 273 10.56 -13.69 9.56
N ALA A 274 11.69 -13.44 10.23
CA ALA A 274 12.05 -14.08 11.49
C ALA A 274 11.03 -13.78 12.59
N PHE A 275 10.53 -12.55 12.66
CA PHE A 275 9.46 -12.16 13.57
C PHE A 275 8.17 -12.96 13.33
N VAL A 276 7.72 -13.10 12.08
CA VAL A 276 6.53 -13.91 11.77
C VAL A 276 6.77 -15.39 12.08
N ARG A 277 7.97 -15.92 11.82
CA ARG A 277 8.35 -17.29 12.20
C ARG A 277 8.31 -17.48 13.71
N ARG A 278 8.80 -16.50 14.48
CA ARG A 278 8.74 -16.47 15.94
C ARG A 278 7.30 -16.52 16.44
N GLN A 279 6.39 -15.75 15.85
CA GLN A 279 4.95 -15.81 16.18
C GLN A 279 4.35 -17.20 15.92
N LEU A 280 4.66 -17.82 14.76
CA LEU A 280 4.17 -19.16 14.45
C LEU A 280 4.71 -20.22 15.43
N LEU A 281 6.00 -20.16 15.79
CA LEU A 281 6.60 -21.06 16.77
C LEU A 281 5.99 -20.89 18.16
N ALA A 282 5.70 -19.66 18.59
CA ALA A 282 5.04 -19.40 19.86
C ALA A 282 3.61 -19.98 19.89
N ASN A 283 2.84 -19.79 18.81
CA ASN A 283 1.50 -20.37 18.68
C ASN A 283 1.54 -21.90 18.64
N TRP A 284 2.53 -22.47 17.93
CA TRP A 284 2.72 -23.91 17.87
C TRP A 284 3.09 -24.50 19.22
N ARG A 285 4.02 -23.86 19.94
CA ARG A 285 4.39 -24.22 21.32
C ARG A 285 3.16 -24.30 22.20
N LYS A 286 2.30 -23.27 22.18
CA LYS A 286 1.07 -23.25 22.98
C LYS A 286 0.19 -24.47 22.66
N LYS A 287 -0.07 -24.72 21.38
CA LYS A 287 -0.86 -25.88 20.94
C LYS A 287 -0.24 -27.21 21.39
N LEU A 288 1.06 -27.40 21.21
CA LEU A 288 1.77 -28.63 21.61
C LEU A 288 1.76 -28.85 23.11
N SER A 289 1.89 -27.78 23.91
CA SER A 289 1.75 -27.84 25.36
C SER A 289 0.35 -28.28 25.77
N ASP A 290 -0.70 -27.73 25.12
CA ASP A 290 -2.10 -28.08 25.38
C ASP A 290 -2.38 -29.56 25.00
N GLU A 291 -1.67 -30.10 24.02
CA GLU A 291 -1.72 -31.50 23.57
C GLU A 291 -0.83 -32.45 24.39
N GLY A 292 -0.03 -31.93 25.34
CA GLY A 292 0.89 -32.73 26.16
C GLY A 292 2.21 -33.12 25.48
N GLU A 293 2.50 -32.58 24.30
CA GLU A 293 3.74 -32.82 23.55
C GLU A 293 4.90 -31.93 24.03
N LEU A 294 5.28 -32.10 25.31
CA LEU A 294 6.21 -31.19 26.01
C LEU A 294 7.59 -31.05 25.35
N ASP A 295 8.16 -32.14 24.81
CA ASP A 295 9.48 -32.11 24.15
C ASP A 295 9.46 -31.23 22.88
N ARG A 296 8.39 -31.32 22.10
CA ARG A 296 8.23 -30.51 20.89
C ARG A 296 7.92 -29.05 21.22
N ALA A 297 7.17 -28.81 22.29
CA ALA A 297 6.95 -27.46 22.82
C ALA A 297 8.27 -26.83 23.32
N ALA A 298 9.13 -27.62 23.98
CA ALA A 298 10.47 -27.18 24.40
C ALA A 298 11.35 -26.83 23.19
N TRP A 299 11.34 -27.66 22.13
CA TRP A 299 12.04 -27.36 20.89
C TRP A 299 11.57 -26.02 20.27
N CYS A 300 10.27 -25.75 20.23
CA CYS A 300 9.74 -24.48 19.72
C CYS A 300 10.26 -23.28 20.54
N SER A 301 10.40 -23.46 21.87
CA SER A 301 10.94 -22.43 22.77
C SER A 301 12.40 -22.13 22.47
N GLN A 302 13.22 -23.16 22.32
CA GLN A 302 14.64 -23.02 21.95
C GLN A 302 14.80 -22.31 20.59
N MET A 303 13.92 -22.61 19.62
CA MET A 303 13.95 -21.92 18.33
C MET A 303 13.55 -20.45 18.44
N VAL A 304 12.56 -20.10 19.27
CA VAL A 304 12.22 -18.70 19.54
C VAL A 304 13.39 -17.95 20.18
N GLU A 305 14.01 -18.53 21.21
CA GLU A 305 15.18 -17.95 21.88
C GLU A 305 16.34 -17.76 20.90
N LYS A 306 16.59 -18.75 20.05
CA LYS A 306 17.61 -18.65 19.00
C LYS A 306 17.32 -17.49 18.03
N LEU A 307 16.07 -17.29 17.62
CA LEU A 307 15.71 -16.18 16.74
C LEU A 307 15.94 -14.83 17.41
N ASP A 308 15.59 -14.71 18.68
CA ASP A 308 15.83 -13.49 19.46
C ASP A 308 17.35 -13.21 19.56
N VAL A 309 18.18 -14.23 19.80
CA VAL A 309 19.66 -14.08 19.85
C VAL A 309 20.27 -13.78 18.47
N ASP A 310 19.86 -14.47 17.42
CA ASP A 310 20.45 -14.34 16.07
C ASP A 310 20.19 -12.94 15.48
N HIS A 311 19.13 -12.26 15.92
CA HIS A 311 18.72 -10.95 15.40
C HIS A 311 18.99 -9.79 16.36
N ASP A 312 19.30 -10.05 17.63
CA ASP A 312 19.73 -9.00 18.56
C ASP A 312 21.09 -8.43 18.12
N GLN A 313 21.08 -7.20 17.62
CA GLN A 313 22.27 -6.47 17.19
C GLN A 313 23.05 -5.88 18.38
N GLY A 314 22.76 -6.31 19.62
CA GLY A 314 23.43 -5.87 20.85
C GLY A 314 22.87 -4.58 21.45
N ASN A 315 21.91 -3.94 20.77
CA ASN A 315 21.16 -2.77 21.24
C ASN A 315 19.79 -3.17 21.84
N GLY A 316 19.40 -4.45 21.79
CA GLY A 316 18.11 -4.93 22.25
C GLY A 316 16.93 -4.50 21.36
N THR A 317 17.19 -3.90 20.19
CA THR A 317 16.16 -3.45 19.24
C THR A 317 16.39 -4.02 17.85
N VAL A 318 15.41 -4.73 17.30
CA VAL A 318 15.47 -5.29 15.95
C VAL A 318 14.58 -4.48 15.02
N LYS A 319 15.19 -3.84 14.01
CA LYS A 319 14.47 -3.08 12.99
C LYS A 319 13.82 -4.03 11.98
N MET A 320 12.52 -3.89 11.81
CA MET A 320 11.74 -4.61 10.80
C MET A 320 11.44 -3.73 9.59
N LEU A 321 11.20 -4.36 8.45
CA LEU A 321 10.85 -3.70 7.20
C LEU A 321 9.38 -3.30 7.24
N ALA A 322 9.09 -2.02 7.06
CA ALA A 322 7.73 -1.54 6.82
C ALA A 322 7.32 -1.73 5.36
N LEU A 323 6.02 -1.69 5.10
CA LEU A 323 5.51 -1.38 3.77
C LEU A 323 6.13 -0.07 3.30
N GLU A 324 6.60 -0.06 2.05
CA GLU A 324 7.09 1.16 1.39
C GLU A 324 5.94 2.14 1.13
N PHE A 325 4.76 1.58 0.85
CA PHE A 325 3.49 2.25 0.69
C PHE A 325 2.36 1.28 1.04
N ALA A 326 1.24 1.79 1.57
CA ALA A 326 0.03 1.00 1.78
C ALA A 326 -0.88 1.01 0.54
N ALA A 327 -1.14 2.18 -0.04
CA ALA A 327 -1.73 2.31 -1.37
C ALA A 327 -0.65 2.63 -2.42
N PRO A 328 -0.78 2.17 -3.68
CA PRO A 328 0.17 2.51 -4.72
C PRO A 328 0.15 4.02 -5.00
N ASP A 329 1.27 4.52 -5.54
CA ASP A 329 1.40 5.92 -5.94
C ASP A 329 0.71 6.11 -7.31
N PHE A 330 -0.61 6.28 -7.30
CA PHE A 330 -1.41 6.58 -8.50
C PHE A 330 -0.95 7.88 -9.16
N VAL A 331 -0.49 8.84 -8.37
CA VAL A 331 0.22 10.04 -8.85
C VAL A 331 1.70 9.97 -8.50
N ASN A 332 2.55 10.70 -9.24
CA ASN A 332 3.97 10.82 -8.91
C ASN A 332 4.16 11.70 -7.67
N LEU A 333 4.16 11.09 -6.48
CA LEU A 333 4.24 11.78 -5.20
C LEU A 333 5.54 12.56 -5.02
N ASP A 334 6.69 12.00 -5.42
CA ASP A 334 7.98 12.69 -5.27
C ASP A 334 7.99 14.01 -6.04
N ARG A 335 7.51 13.98 -7.30
CA ARG A 335 7.37 15.19 -8.11
C ARG A 335 6.39 16.16 -7.48
N ALA A 336 5.25 15.67 -7.00
CA ALA A 336 4.21 16.52 -6.44
C ALA A 336 4.68 17.19 -5.12
N ILE A 337 5.43 16.48 -4.28
CA ILE A 337 6.05 17.01 -3.05
C ILE A 337 7.10 18.07 -3.39
N LEU A 338 7.96 17.83 -4.38
CA LEU A 338 8.96 18.81 -4.82
C LEU A 338 8.31 20.12 -5.31
N GLN A 339 7.13 20.02 -5.94
CA GLN A 339 6.38 21.18 -6.44
C GLN A 339 5.69 22.02 -5.36
N LEU A 340 5.62 21.54 -4.12
CA LEU A 340 5.02 22.32 -3.02
C LEU A 340 5.81 23.59 -2.69
N ASP A 341 7.11 23.60 -2.96
CA ASP A 341 7.99 24.76 -2.72
C ASP A 341 8.14 25.66 -3.96
N GLU A 342 7.68 25.21 -5.12
CA GLU A 342 7.78 26.01 -6.34
C GLU A 342 6.69 27.09 -6.36
N PRO A 343 7.04 28.35 -6.70
CA PRO A 343 6.02 29.38 -6.90
C PRO A 343 5.04 28.94 -7.99
N PRO A 344 3.73 29.27 -7.87
CA PRO A 344 2.75 28.91 -8.89
C PRO A 344 3.21 29.48 -10.24
N LYS A 345 3.23 28.61 -11.26
CA LYS A 345 3.58 29.03 -12.61
C LYS A 345 2.51 30.03 -13.04
N ARG A 346 2.90 31.29 -13.18
CA ARG A 346 1.99 32.29 -13.76
C ARG A 346 1.68 31.82 -15.17
N SER A 347 0.42 31.54 -15.46
CA SER A 347 -0.04 31.35 -16.83
C SER A 347 0.52 32.51 -17.65
N PRO A 348 1.13 32.26 -18.82
CA PRO A 348 1.62 33.33 -19.67
C PRO A 348 0.43 34.25 -19.89
N SER A 349 0.49 35.44 -19.27
CA SER A 349 -0.53 36.46 -19.47
C SER A 349 -0.62 36.60 -20.98
N THR A 350 -1.76 36.22 -21.54
CA THR A 350 -2.09 36.48 -22.93
C THR A 350 -2.08 37.99 -23.00
N ARG A 351 -0.89 38.55 -23.27
CA ARG A 351 -0.70 39.95 -23.55
C ARG A 351 -1.39 40.09 -24.88
N ILE A 352 -2.70 40.34 -24.82
CA ILE A 352 -3.46 40.89 -25.92
C ILE A 352 -2.61 42.09 -26.29
N ALA A 353 -1.86 41.94 -27.38
CA ALA A 353 -1.30 43.09 -28.03
C ALA A 353 -2.52 43.91 -28.39
N ASP A 354 -2.76 44.98 -27.63
CA ASP A 354 -3.48 46.12 -28.15
C ASP A 354 -2.64 46.57 -29.34
N ASP A 355 -2.93 45.97 -30.49
CA ASP A 355 -2.47 46.42 -31.80
C ASP A 355 -3.07 47.81 -31.96
N ASP A 356 -2.26 48.81 -31.62
CA ASP A 356 -2.40 50.18 -32.08
C ASP A 356 -2.56 50.12 -33.60
N ALA A 357 -3.81 50.25 -34.04
CA ALA A 357 -4.18 50.48 -35.41
C ALA A 357 -3.62 51.84 -35.86
N ALA A 358 -2.37 51.83 -36.33
CA ALA A 358 -1.76 52.94 -37.04
C ALA A 358 -1.24 52.45 -38.40
N ASP A 359 -2.11 52.60 -39.39
CA ASP A 359 -1.80 53.17 -40.70
C ASP A 359 -0.75 52.46 -41.57
N MET A 360 -1.23 51.64 -42.53
CA MET A 360 -0.48 51.35 -43.75
C MET A 360 -1.38 51.36 -45.00
N PRO A 361 -0.98 52.06 -46.07
CA PRO A 361 -1.79 52.27 -47.26
C PRO A 361 -1.75 51.09 -48.25
N ALA A 362 -2.83 51.02 -49.01
CA ALA A 362 -3.08 50.10 -50.11
C ALA A 362 -1.94 50.03 -51.14
N LYS A 363 -1.59 48.81 -51.55
CA LYS A 363 -1.10 48.52 -52.90
C LYS A 363 -1.75 47.24 -53.43
N ASP A 364 -2.62 47.45 -54.40
CA ASP A 364 -2.93 46.50 -55.47
C ASP A 364 -1.63 46.04 -56.16
N VAL A 365 -1.65 44.82 -56.71
CA VAL A 365 -1.43 44.52 -58.14
C VAL A 365 -0.97 43.05 -58.34
N THR A 366 -1.91 42.29 -58.91
CA THR A 366 -1.80 41.22 -59.96
C THR A 366 -1.08 39.88 -59.76
N THR A 367 -1.91 38.83 -59.76
CA THR A 367 -2.04 37.73 -60.76
C THR A 367 -0.89 36.74 -61.05
N SER A 368 -1.33 35.46 -61.12
CA SER A 368 -1.07 34.40 -62.11
C SER A 368 -0.01 33.31 -61.86
N GLY A 369 -0.41 32.07 -62.20
CA GLY A 369 0.37 30.82 -62.25
C GLY A 369 -0.18 29.77 -61.28
N GLU A 370 -1.25 29.01 -61.57
CA GLU A 370 -1.37 27.89 -62.53
C GLU A 370 -0.34 26.76 -62.36
N ASN A 371 -0.87 25.52 -62.46
CA ASN A 371 -0.24 24.18 -62.58
C ASN A 371 0.09 23.45 -61.26
N GLU A 372 -0.13 22.14 -61.10
CA GLU A 372 -0.66 21.09 -61.97
C GLU A 372 -0.90 19.84 -61.10
N ASP A 373 -1.77 18.97 -61.60
CA ASP A 373 -2.08 17.63 -61.12
C ASP A 373 -0.87 16.69 -60.99
N THR A 374 -1.01 15.70 -60.10
CA THR A 374 -0.48 14.31 -60.17
C THR A 374 -0.94 13.63 -58.87
N ASP A 375 -1.95 12.75 -58.83
CA ASP A 375 -2.20 11.45 -59.48
C ASP A 375 -1.21 10.33 -59.13
N ALA A 376 -1.79 9.15 -58.86
CA ALA A 376 -1.23 7.84 -58.51
C ALA A 376 -0.51 7.74 -57.15
N GLY A 377 -0.90 6.89 -56.20
CA GLY A 377 -1.35 5.51 -56.33
C GLY A 377 -0.22 4.60 -55.86
N ASP A 378 -0.42 3.86 -54.76
CA ASP A 378 -0.01 2.46 -54.71
C ASP A 378 -0.53 1.77 -53.44
N ASP A 379 -1.33 0.74 -53.71
CA ASP A 379 -1.65 -0.36 -52.83
C ASP A 379 -0.37 -1.11 -52.48
N ASN A 380 -0.19 -1.52 -51.22
CA ASN A 380 0.62 -2.71 -50.96
C ASN A 380 0.07 -3.53 -49.79
N ASP A 381 -0.88 -4.37 -50.19
CA ASP A 381 -1.30 -5.58 -49.53
C ASP A 381 -0.12 -6.55 -49.47
N SER A 382 0.37 -6.95 -48.29
CA SER A 382 1.20 -8.15 -48.18
C SER A 382 1.08 -8.84 -46.82
N HIS A 383 0.40 -9.98 -46.88
CA HIS A 383 0.74 -11.25 -46.24
C HIS A 383 1.18 -11.26 -44.77
N ILE A 384 0.26 -11.67 -43.89
CA ILE A 384 0.62 -12.48 -42.71
C ILE A 384 0.18 -13.91 -42.99
N GLU A 385 1.12 -14.74 -43.45
CA GLU A 385 1.03 -16.19 -43.33
C GLU A 385 1.33 -16.58 -41.88
N ASN A 386 0.34 -17.21 -41.26
CA ASN A 386 0.53 -18.13 -40.15
C ASN A 386 0.49 -19.53 -40.78
N PRO A 387 1.49 -20.39 -40.57
CA PRO A 387 1.16 -21.55 -39.73
C PRO A 387 2.35 -22.18 -38.97
N GLY A 388 2.01 -22.78 -37.83
CA GLY A 388 2.49 -24.13 -37.53
C GLY A 388 3.08 -24.34 -36.15
N GLY A 389 2.46 -25.24 -35.38
CA GLY A 389 3.09 -25.98 -34.29
C GLY A 389 2.26 -26.06 -33.03
#